data_AF-A0A4Y2N3B8-F1
#
_entry.id   AF-A0A4Y2N3B8-F1
#
_cell.length_a   1.000
_cell.length_b   1.000
_cell.length_c   1.000
_cell.angle_alpha   90.00
_cell.angle_beta   90.00
_cell.angle_gamma   90.00
#
_symmetry.space_group_name_H-M   'P 1'
#
loop_
_entity.id
_entity.type
_entity.pdbx_description
1 polymer ?
#
loop_
_entity_poly.entity_id
_entity_poly.type
_entity_poly.pdbx_seq_one_letter_code
_entity_poly.pdbx_strand_id
1 'polypeptide(L)'
;MINEGFFEGDIAGIDPDQDRNAVPLDSQRWPNGVVPYVIDASVSHIKDLILKSMRHIEQNSCIRFKQRTNEHNYVTVFYGNGCWSFWGLLNRGEQKLSLGPGCEIFGTVVHEFLHALGFKHEHNRSDRDNYLDIHLENVDKAWHFAFKKLLPHENRLLTGFDYNSVMLYGQESFAKAYGLKSMTAKDGRFMDEPYNKPGMSASDIKRLNMLYQC
;
A
#
# COMPACT_ATOMS: atom_id res chain seq x y z
N MET A 1 5.79 -1.64 -9.64
CA MET A 1 5.92 -1.85 -8.19
C MET A 1 6.21 -3.33 -7.97
N ILE A 2 7.40 -3.81 -8.38
CA ILE A 2 7.73 -5.24 -8.34
C ILE A 2 9.06 -5.35 -7.60
N ASN A 3 9.04 -5.80 -6.34
CA ASN A 3 10.23 -5.90 -5.49
C ASN A 3 10.37 -7.32 -4.92
N GLU A 4 11.43 -8.03 -5.31
CA GLU A 4 11.64 -9.41 -4.84
C GLU A 4 11.95 -9.41 -3.34
N GLY A 5 11.32 -10.31 -2.59
CA GLY A 5 11.51 -10.44 -1.13
C GLY A 5 10.64 -9.52 -0.28
N PHE A 6 9.71 -8.77 -0.86
CA PHE A 6 8.70 -7.98 -0.13
C PHE A 6 7.37 -8.72 -0.07
N PHE A 7 6.66 -8.65 1.06
CA PHE A 7 5.33 -9.22 1.19
C PHE A 7 4.36 -8.51 0.23
N GLU A 8 3.52 -9.29 -0.46
CA GLU A 8 2.60 -8.79 -1.49
C GLU A 8 3.25 -8.03 -2.67
N GLY A 9 4.58 -7.89 -2.71
CA GLY A 9 5.34 -7.25 -3.79
C GLY A 9 5.98 -5.91 -3.41
N ASP A 10 5.50 -5.23 -2.37
CA ASP A 10 5.97 -3.89 -1.94
C ASP A 10 5.76 -3.60 -0.43
N ILE A 11 5.40 -4.60 0.38
CA ILE A 11 5.30 -4.46 1.84
C ILE A 11 6.54 -5.03 2.53
N ALA A 12 7.29 -4.16 3.20
CA ALA A 12 8.52 -4.52 3.90
C ALA A 12 8.26 -5.08 5.32
N GLY A 13 9.19 -5.91 5.81
CA GLY A 13 9.23 -6.32 7.22
C GLY A 13 8.17 -7.33 7.65
N ILE A 14 7.45 -7.92 6.69
CA ILE A 14 6.53 -9.05 6.92
C ILE A 14 7.17 -10.28 6.30
N ASP A 15 7.31 -11.33 7.10
CA ASP A 15 7.71 -12.65 6.60
C ASP A 15 6.48 -13.30 5.93
N PRO A 16 6.56 -13.71 4.66
CA PRO A 16 5.45 -14.38 3.96
C PRO A 16 4.90 -15.61 4.69
N ASP A 17 5.74 -16.27 5.49
CA ASP A 17 5.46 -17.52 6.19
C ASP A 17 5.19 -17.33 7.69
N GLN A 18 5.41 -16.13 8.26
CA GLN A 18 5.04 -15.85 9.65
C GLN A 18 3.81 -14.97 9.77
N ASP A 19 2.76 -15.62 10.24
CA ASP A 19 1.42 -15.15 10.56
C ASP A 19 1.40 -14.21 11.77
N ARG A 20 2.12 -13.08 11.70
CA ARG A 20 2.28 -12.15 12.81
C ARG A 20 1.58 -10.81 12.53
N ASN A 21 0.26 -10.88 12.69
CA ASN A 21 -0.70 -9.79 12.93
C ASN A 21 -1.13 -9.02 11.69
N ALA A 22 -1.98 -9.62 10.85
CA ALA A 22 -2.43 -9.02 9.59
C ALA A 22 -3.65 -8.05 9.69
N VAL A 23 -4.07 -7.72 10.91
CA VAL A 23 -4.86 -6.52 11.19
C VAL A 23 -3.95 -5.50 11.87
N PRO A 24 -3.94 -4.19 11.48
CA PRO A 24 -3.22 -3.22 12.29
C PRO A 24 -3.87 -3.25 13.67
N LEU A 25 -3.14 -3.82 14.64
CA LEU A 25 -3.47 -3.67 16.04
C LEU A 25 -3.54 -2.16 16.31
N ASP A 26 -4.27 -1.76 17.34
CA ASP A 26 -4.33 -0.33 17.71
C ASP A 26 -2.92 0.23 17.97
N SER A 27 -1.98 -0.64 18.36
CA SER A 27 -0.55 -0.36 18.48
C SER A 27 0.21 -0.12 17.18
N GLN A 28 -0.34 -0.54 16.03
CA GLN A 28 0.24 -0.33 14.69
C GLN A 28 -0.38 0.87 13.96
N ARG A 29 -1.31 1.59 14.59
CA ARG A 29 -1.78 2.89 14.09
C ARG A 29 -0.81 3.97 14.52
N TRP A 30 -0.65 5.01 13.70
CA TRP A 30 0.08 6.20 14.11
C TRP A 30 -0.70 6.94 15.21
N PRO A 31 -0.08 7.24 16.37
CA PRO A 31 -0.77 7.92 17.48
C PRO A 31 -1.41 9.23 17.02
N ASN A 32 -2.70 9.40 17.34
CA ASN A 32 -3.51 10.56 16.96
C ASN A 32 -3.55 10.84 15.45
N GLY A 33 -3.26 9.84 14.60
CA GLY A 33 -3.17 10.03 13.15
C GLY A 33 -1.99 10.89 12.70
N VAL A 34 -0.99 11.13 13.56
CA VAL A 34 0.16 11.97 13.22
C VAL A 34 1.31 11.09 12.76
N VAL A 35 1.80 11.34 11.53
CA VAL A 35 2.95 10.66 10.93
C VAL A 35 4.13 11.64 10.86
N PRO A 36 5.09 11.55 11.80
CA PRO A 36 6.35 12.28 11.66
C PRO A 36 7.13 11.78 10.45
N TYR A 37 7.69 12.68 9.65
CA TYR A 37 8.41 12.30 8.44
C TYR A 37 9.73 13.07 8.25
N VAL A 38 10.62 12.43 7.49
CA VAL A 38 11.84 13.01 6.92
C VAL A 38 11.83 12.75 5.42
N ILE A 39 12.17 13.76 4.62
CA ILE A 39 12.43 13.60 3.18
C ILE A 39 13.94 13.63 3.01
N ASP A 40 14.52 12.48 2.65
CA ASP A 40 15.95 12.35 2.42
C ASP A 40 16.39 13.19 1.21
N ALA A 41 17.64 13.66 1.21
CA ALA A 41 18.17 14.47 0.12
C ALA A 41 18.13 13.74 -1.24
N SER A 42 18.19 12.40 -1.22
CA SER A 42 18.14 11.55 -2.42
C SER A 42 16.83 11.62 -3.21
N VAL A 43 15.73 12.06 -2.60
CA VAL A 43 14.41 12.27 -3.26
C VAL A 43 14.03 13.74 -3.36
N SER A 44 15.00 14.64 -3.21
CA SER A 44 14.74 16.09 -3.24
C SER A 44 14.11 16.58 -4.55
N HIS A 45 14.41 15.93 -5.69
CA HIS A 45 13.84 16.25 -7.00
C HIS A 45 12.34 15.96 -7.11
N ILE A 46 11.80 15.03 -6.30
CA ILE A 46 10.36 14.71 -6.24
C ILE A 46 9.68 15.21 -4.96
N LYS A 47 10.33 16.09 -4.20
CA LYS A 47 9.80 16.62 -2.94
C LYS A 47 8.38 17.18 -3.08
N ASP A 48 8.11 17.93 -4.15
CA ASP A 48 6.78 18.52 -4.37
C ASP A 48 5.70 17.47 -4.62
N LEU A 49 6.04 16.37 -5.30
CA LEU A 49 5.15 15.23 -5.49
C LEU A 49 4.85 14.55 -4.16
N ILE A 50 5.88 14.28 -3.35
CA ILE A 50 5.72 13.68 -2.00
C ILE A 50 4.79 14.54 -1.15
N LEU A 51 5.05 15.85 -1.07
CA LEU A 51 4.22 16.78 -0.31
C LEU A 51 2.80 16.89 -0.87
N LYS A 52 2.62 16.79 -2.20
CA LYS A 52 1.30 16.77 -2.83
C LYS A 52 0.51 15.51 -2.44
N SER A 53 1.15 14.35 -2.42
CA SER A 53 0.54 13.08 -2.01
C SER A 53 0.18 13.07 -0.52
N MET A 54 1.06 13.61 0.35
CA MET A 54 0.73 13.82 1.76
C MET A 54 -0.50 14.72 1.93
N ARG A 55 -0.54 15.88 1.24
CA ARG A 55 -1.68 16.79 1.29
C ARG A 55 -2.99 16.15 0.82
N HIS A 56 -2.93 15.30 -0.21
CA HIS A 56 -4.11 14.55 -0.68
C HIS A 56 -4.73 13.70 0.44
N ILE A 57 -3.88 13.03 1.23
CA ILE A 57 -4.32 12.24 2.38
C ILE A 57 -4.88 13.14 3.49
N GLU A 58 -4.20 14.23 3.82
CA GLU A 58 -4.62 15.18 4.86
C GLU A 58 -5.95 15.87 4.56
N GLN A 59 -6.22 16.20 3.30
CA GLN A 59 -7.46 16.87 2.87
C GLN A 59 -8.68 15.97 2.94
N ASN A 60 -8.50 14.65 2.89
CA ASN A 60 -9.58 13.67 2.88
C ASN A 60 -9.70 12.89 4.21
N SER A 61 -8.85 13.20 5.20
CA SER A 61 -8.83 12.48 6.48
C SER A 61 -8.36 13.33 7.66
N CYS A 62 -8.36 12.73 8.85
CA CYS A 62 -7.75 13.32 10.04
C CYS A 62 -6.24 13.04 10.17
N ILE A 63 -5.62 12.32 9.22
CA ILE A 63 -4.17 12.09 9.20
C ILE A 63 -3.42 13.41 9.03
N ARG A 64 -2.30 13.57 9.74
CA ARG A 64 -1.42 14.74 9.64
C ARG A 64 0.02 14.31 9.48
N PHE A 65 0.69 14.83 8.45
CA PHE A 65 2.12 14.64 8.25
C PHE A 65 2.86 15.79 8.93
N LYS A 66 3.79 15.46 9.82
CA LYS A 66 4.59 16.44 10.55
C LYS A 66 6.05 16.26 10.20
N GLN A 67 6.74 17.32 9.79
CA GLN A 67 8.20 17.24 9.67
C GLN A 67 8.79 16.89 11.04
N ARG A 68 9.56 15.80 11.09
CA ARG A 68 10.08 15.27 12.34
C ARG A 68 11.00 16.26 13.04
N THR A 69 10.90 16.34 14.35
CA THR A 69 11.86 17.00 15.24
C THR A 69 12.61 16.00 16.10
N ASN A 70 11.91 15.35 17.04
CA ASN A 70 12.47 14.50 18.08
C ASN A 70 11.63 13.24 18.33
N GLU A 71 10.60 13.01 17.50
CA GLU A 71 9.75 11.83 17.59
C GLU A 71 10.59 10.57 17.38
N HIS A 72 10.39 9.59 18.26
CA HIS A 72 11.09 8.31 18.19
C HIS A 72 10.73 7.56 16.90
N ASN A 73 9.42 7.40 16.64
CA ASN A 73 8.90 6.72 15.46
C ASN A 73 8.60 7.73 14.35
N TYR A 74 9.04 7.43 13.13
CA TYR A 74 8.87 8.31 11.96
C TYR A 74 9.14 7.57 10.65
N VAL A 75 8.63 8.13 9.56
CA VAL A 75 8.89 7.64 8.20
C VAL A 75 10.00 8.46 7.55
N THR A 76 11.04 7.80 7.01
CA THR A 76 12.00 8.45 6.12
C THR A 76 11.73 8.03 4.68
N VAL A 77 11.36 8.99 3.85
CA VAL A 77 11.21 8.80 2.39
C VAL A 77 12.57 8.94 1.75
N PHE A 78 13.02 7.94 1.00
CA PHE A 78 14.35 7.92 0.38
C PHE A 78 14.34 7.25 -0.99
N TYR A 79 15.41 7.47 -1.76
CA TYR A 79 15.56 6.89 -3.09
C TYR A 79 16.18 5.50 -2.97
N GLY A 80 15.33 4.47 -2.90
CA GLY A 80 15.75 3.08 -2.83
C GLY A 80 15.58 2.34 -4.15
N ASN A 81 15.68 1.01 -4.08
CA ASN A 81 15.31 0.16 -5.21
C ASN A 81 13.80 -0.15 -5.14
N GLY A 82 13.09 0.26 -6.19
CA GLY A 82 11.65 0.11 -6.35
C GLY A 82 10.80 0.90 -5.34
N CYS A 83 9.51 0.57 -5.30
CA CYS A 83 8.48 1.28 -4.53
C CYS A 83 8.00 0.36 -3.43
N TRP A 84 8.17 0.74 -2.17
CA TRP A 84 7.74 -0.07 -1.03
C TRP A 84 7.67 0.73 0.26
N SER A 85 6.88 0.24 1.20
CA SER A 85 6.79 0.76 2.56
C SER A 85 6.63 -0.38 3.57
N PHE A 86 6.87 -0.07 4.83
CA PHE A 86 6.36 -0.93 5.91
C PHE A 86 4.86 -0.74 6.07
N TRP A 87 4.21 -1.77 6.60
CA TRP A 87 2.80 -1.77 6.87
C TRP A 87 2.49 -1.33 8.31
N GLY A 88 1.85 -0.16 8.43
CA GLY A 88 1.56 0.48 9.71
C GLY A 88 2.79 1.02 10.45
N LEU A 89 2.58 1.39 11.71
CA LEU A 89 3.63 1.78 12.64
C LEU A 89 4.33 0.54 13.22
N LEU A 90 5.66 0.49 13.07
CA LEU A 90 6.47 -0.62 13.60
C LEU A 90 6.89 -0.46 15.07
N ASN A 91 6.75 0.74 15.63
CA ASN A 91 7.16 1.09 16.99
C ASN A 91 8.61 0.71 17.34
N ARG A 92 9.56 0.95 16.41
CA ARG A 92 10.99 0.61 16.56
C ARG A 92 11.94 1.74 16.17
N GLY A 93 11.44 2.96 16.02
CA GLY A 93 12.21 4.10 15.56
C GLY A 93 11.94 4.46 14.10
N GLU A 94 13.01 4.69 13.34
CA GLU A 94 12.93 4.97 11.90
C GLU A 94 12.32 3.79 11.13
N GLN A 95 11.36 4.07 10.24
CA GLN A 95 10.96 3.15 9.18
C GLN A 95 11.09 3.81 7.81
N LYS A 96 11.66 3.08 6.86
CA LYS A 96 11.94 3.57 5.50
C LYS A 96 10.71 3.42 4.59
N LEU A 97 10.54 4.36 3.68
CA LEU A 97 9.63 4.30 2.54
C LEU A 97 10.45 4.59 1.28
N SER A 98 10.53 3.62 0.38
CA SER A 98 11.35 3.71 -0.84
C SER A 98 10.53 4.26 -2.00
N LEU A 99 11.06 5.29 -2.65
CA LEU A 99 10.59 5.78 -3.95
C LEU A 99 11.76 5.77 -4.94
N GLY A 100 11.96 4.63 -5.58
CA GLY A 100 12.99 4.43 -6.59
C GLY A 100 12.57 4.79 -8.02
N PRO A 101 13.33 4.31 -9.03
CA PRO A 101 13.00 4.51 -10.44
C PRO A 101 11.57 4.04 -10.77
N GLY A 102 10.78 4.91 -11.38
CA GLY A 102 9.38 4.61 -11.78
C GLY A 102 8.34 4.78 -10.66
N CYS A 103 8.75 5.11 -9.43
CA CYS A 103 7.84 5.36 -8.31
C CYS A 103 7.38 6.83 -8.21
N GLU A 104 7.91 7.69 -9.07
CA GLU A 104 7.72 9.15 -9.09
C GLU A 104 6.35 9.55 -9.68
N ILE A 105 5.31 8.80 -9.31
CA ILE A 105 3.96 8.93 -9.84
C ILE A 105 2.99 9.10 -8.66
N PHE A 106 2.08 10.06 -8.78
CA PHE A 106 1.21 10.47 -7.67
C PHE A 106 0.46 9.31 -7.02
N GLY A 107 -0.18 8.44 -7.81
CA GLY A 107 -0.91 7.28 -7.30
C GLY A 107 -0.01 6.30 -6.55
N THR A 108 1.19 6.03 -7.06
CA THR A 108 2.20 5.20 -6.37
C THR A 108 2.64 5.81 -5.05
N VAL A 109 2.95 7.11 -5.00
CA VAL A 109 3.35 7.74 -3.73
C VAL A 109 2.21 7.68 -2.70
N VAL A 110 0.97 7.89 -3.11
CA VAL A 110 -0.21 7.74 -2.22
C VAL A 110 -0.35 6.30 -1.72
N HIS A 111 -0.17 5.31 -2.60
CA HIS A 111 -0.18 3.88 -2.28
C HIS A 111 0.82 3.53 -1.17
N GLU A 112 2.08 3.95 -1.32
CA GLU A 112 3.13 3.67 -0.32
C GLU A 112 2.82 4.33 1.05
N PHE A 113 2.26 5.53 1.06
CA PHE A 113 1.82 6.14 2.31
C PHE A 113 0.63 5.42 2.95
N LEU A 114 -0.28 4.84 2.16
CA LEU A 114 -1.36 4.02 2.71
C LEU A 114 -0.84 2.72 3.34
N HIS A 115 0.19 2.09 2.78
CA HIS A 115 0.90 1.02 3.47
C HIS A 115 1.42 1.48 4.83
N ALA A 116 2.16 2.60 4.87
CA ALA A 116 2.66 3.17 6.13
C ALA A 116 1.53 3.49 7.14
N LEU A 117 0.33 3.78 6.67
CA LEU A 117 -0.86 4.06 7.49
C LEU A 117 -1.60 2.80 7.96
N GLY A 118 -1.26 1.63 7.44
CA GLY A 118 -1.79 0.34 7.88
C GLY A 118 -2.71 -0.36 6.88
N PHE A 119 -2.62 -0.04 5.58
CA PHE A 119 -3.36 -0.74 4.54
C PHE A 119 -2.52 -1.83 3.85
N LYS A 120 -3.12 -3.00 3.65
CA LYS A 120 -2.64 -4.03 2.72
C LYS A 120 -3.40 -3.91 1.40
N HIS A 121 -3.10 -4.78 0.45
CA HIS A 121 -3.74 -4.75 -0.85
C HIS A 121 -5.18 -5.23 -0.86
N GLU A 122 -5.95 -4.67 -1.79
CA GLU A 122 -7.35 -5.01 -2.01
C GLU A 122 -7.52 -6.42 -2.58
N HIS A 123 -6.65 -6.86 -3.51
CA HIS A 123 -6.73 -8.20 -4.13
C HIS A 123 -6.30 -9.34 -3.19
N ASN A 124 -5.74 -9.02 -2.03
CA ASN A 124 -5.39 -9.99 -0.99
C ASN A 124 -6.47 -10.15 0.09
N ARG A 125 -7.56 -9.37 0.04
CA ARG A 125 -8.67 -9.48 1.01
C ARG A 125 -9.19 -10.91 1.14
N SER A 126 -9.69 -11.23 2.34
CA SER A 126 -10.22 -12.56 2.68
C SER A 126 -11.47 -12.93 1.88
N ASP A 127 -12.21 -11.92 1.42
CA ASP A 127 -13.39 -12.04 0.56
C ASP A 127 -13.11 -11.82 -0.94
N ARG A 128 -11.84 -11.65 -1.36
CA ARG A 128 -11.48 -11.28 -2.74
C ARG A 128 -12.00 -12.27 -3.80
N ASP A 129 -12.12 -13.55 -3.47
CA ASP A 129 -12.63 -14.59 -4.39
C ASP A 129 -14.12 -14.39 -4.75
N ASN A 130 -14.85 -13.50 -4.06
CA ASN A 130 -16.21 -13.10 -4.47
C ASN A 130 -16.20 -12.07 -5.61
N TYR A 131 -15.05 -11.45 -5.88
CA TYR A 131 -14.91 -10.28 -6.76
C TYR A 131 -13.91 -10.50 -7.89
N LEU A 132 -12.90 -11.34 -7.66
CA LEU A 132 -11.78 -11.60 -8.56
C LEU A 132 -11.65 -13.08 -8.89
N ASP A 133 -11.19 -13.35 -10.11
CA ASP A 133 -10.56 -14.62 -10.48
C ASP A 133 -9.04 -14.39 -10.58
N ILE A 134 -8.24 -15.25 -9.92
CA ILE A 134 -6.78 -15.20 -9.97
C ILE A 134 -6.26 -16.31 -10.86
N HIS A 135 -5.42 -15.94 -11.82
CA HIS A 135 -4.83 -16.81 -12.84
C HIS A 135 -3.36 -17.07 -12.51
N LEU A 136 -3.08 -17.82 -11.44
CA LEU A 136 -1.69 -18.09 -10.99
C LEU A 136 -0.84 -18.79 -12.06
N GLU A 137 -1.46 -19.49 -13.00
CA GLU A 137 -0.82 -20.06 -14.18
C GLU A 137 -0.22 -19.00 -15.12
N ASN A 138 -0.72 -17.77 -15.09
CA ASN A 138 -0.21 -16.62 -15.84
C ASN A 138 0.83 -15.81 -15.05
N VAL A 139 0.99 -16.08 -13.76
CA VAL A 139 1.93 -15.38 -12.87
C VAL A 139 3.26 -16.13 -12.85
N ASP A 140 4.37 -15.40 -12.86
CA ASP A 140 5.68 -16.01 -12.63
C ASP A 140 5.71 -16.62 -11.21
N LYS A 141 6.20 -17.86 -11.09
CA LYS A 141 6.20 -18.61 -9.83
C LYS A 141 6.89 -17.86 -8.69
N ALA A 142 7.90 -17.03 -9.00
CA ALA A 142 8.57 -16.20 -8.02
C ALA A 142 7.59 -15.23 -7.32
N TRP A 143 6.47 -14.89 -7.94
CA TRP A 143 5.49 -13.90 -7.47
C TRP A 143 4.17 -14.49 -6.99
N HIS A 144 4.04 -15.81 -6.88
CA HIS A 144 2.81 -16.43 -6.39
C HIS A 144 2.44 -15.97 -4.98
N PHE A 145 3.43 -15.64 -4.15
CA PHE A 145 3.22 -15.09 -2.81
C PHE A 145 2.45 -13.75 -2.86
N ALA A 146 2.56 -12.97 -3.94
CA ALA A 146 1.92 -11.67 -4.04
C ALA A 146 0.39 -11.75 -4.10
N PHE A 147 -0.15 -12.91 -4.46
CA PHE A 147 -1.58 -13.18 -4.57
C PHE A 147 -2.13 -14.01 -3.39
N LYS A 148 -1.31 -14.25 -2.35
CA LYS A 148 -1.72 -15.00 -1.15
C LYS A 148 -2.91 -14.30 -0.50
N LYS A 149 -4.04 -15.00 -0.44
CA LYS A 149 -5.25 -14.49 0.19
C LYS A 149 -5.07 -14.45 1.70
N LEU A 150 -5.37 -13.30 2.30
CA LEU A 150 -5.42 -13.11 3.75
C LEU A 150 -6.57 -13.93 4.35
N LEU A 151 -6.37 -14.50 5.54
CA LEU A 151 -7.41 -15.14 6.32
C LEU A 151 -8.40 -14.09 6.89
N PRO A 152 -9.61 -14.49 7.31
CA PRO A 152 -10.59 -13.53 7.84
C PRO A 152 -10.13 -12.76 9.08
N HIS A 153 -9.24 -13.33 9.90
CA HIS A 153 -8.67 -12.65 11.07
C HIS A 153 -7.42 -11.80 10.73
N GLU A 154 -6.96 -11.89 9.48
CA GLU A 154 -5.82 -11.19 8.92
C GLU A 154 -6.21 -9.91 8.16
N ASN A 155 -7.46 -9.45 8.26
CA ASN A 155 -7.86 -8.13 7.75
C ASN A 155 -9.13 -7.62 8.44
N ARG A 156 -9.40 -6.33 8.28
CA ARG A 156 -10.67 -5.71 8.66
C ARG A 156 -11.37 -5.23 7.39
N LEU A 157 -12.47 -5.90 7.02
CA LEU A 157 -13.29 -5.50 5.88
C LEU A 157 -14.17 -4.30 6.25
N LEU A 158 -13.56 -3.11 6.34
CA LEU A 158 -14.23 -1.88 6.77
C LEU A 158 -15.25 -1.36 5.73
N THR A 159 -15.08 -1.71 4.45
CA THR A 159 -16.08 -1.47 3.40
C THR A 159 -16.12 -2.65 2.40
N GLY A 160 -17.10 -2.65 1.50
CA GLY A 160 -17.14 -3.59 0.37
C GLY A 160 -15.92 -3.47 -0.54
N PHE A 161 -15.70 -4.47 -1.40
CA PHE A 161 -14.57 -4.52 -2.32
C PHE A 161 -14.58 -3.34 -3.30
N ASP A 162 -13.42 -2.73 -3.53
CA ASP A 162 -13.30 -1.55 -4.38
C ASP A 162 -12.27 -1.74 -5.50
N TYR A 163 -12.78 -1.92 -6.71
CA TYR A 163 -11.98 -2.05 -7.92
C TYR A 163 -11.20 -0.77 -8.30
N ASN A 164 -11.58 0.38 -7.74
CA ASN A 164 -10.90 1.66 -7.96
C ASN A 164 -9.94 2.01 -6.82
N SER A 165 -9.81 1.15 -5.81
CA SER A 165 -8.89 1.38 -4.70
C SER A 165 -7.47 1.59 -5.23
N VAL A 166 -6.76 2.58 -4.66
CA VAL A 166 -5.34 2.75 -4.94
C VAL A 166 -4.50 1.61 -4.38
N MET A 167 -5.07 0.78 -3.50
CA MET A 167 -4.47 -0.45 -2.98
C MET A 167 -4.78 -1.70 -3.81
N LEU A 168 -5.46 -1.56 -4.95
CA LEU A 168 -5.70 -2.66 -5.88
C LEU A 168 -4.67 -2.61 -7.02
N TYR A 169 -3.94 -3.70 -7.20
CA TYR A 169 -3.08 -3.92 -8.36
C TYR A 169 -3.85 -4.08 -9.66
N GLY A 170 -3.18 -3.85 -10.79
CA GLY A 170 -3.75 -4.00 -12.12
C GLY A 170 -3.94 -5.46 -12.54
N GLN A 171 -4.78 -5.68 -13.55
CA GLN A 171 -5.09 -7.03 -14.04
C GLN A 171 -3.88 -7.82 -14.60
N GLU A 172 -2.76 -7.14 -14.93
CA GLU A 172 -1.54 -7.74 -15.50
C GLU A 172 -0.35 -7.79 -14.53
N SER A 173 -0.54 -7.39 -13.26
CA SER A 173 0.56 -7.32 -12.29
C SER A 173 1.21 -8.69 -12.11
N PHE A 174 2.55 -8.75 -12.13
CA PHE A 174 3.37 -9.96 -12.02
C PHE A 174 3.11 -11.06 -13.07
N ALA A 175 2.42 -10.73 -14.17
CA ALA A 175 2.25 -11.67 -15.27
C ALA A 175 3.61 -12.05 -15.87
N LYS A 176 3.78 -13.33 -16.19
CA LYS A 176 5.02 -13.88 -16.77
C LYS A 176 5.29 -13.42 -18.21
N ALA A 177 4.30 -12.79 -18.86
CA ALA A 177 4.40 -12.22 -20.19
C ALA A 177 3.40 -11.08 -20.38
N TYR A 178 3.77 -10.11 -21.22
CA TYR A 178 2.91 -8.98 -21.58
C TYR A 178 1.56 -9.43 -22.16
N GLY A 179 0.47 -8.78 -21.74
CA GLY A 179 -0.89 -9.07 -22.19
C GLY A 179 -1.54 -10.28 -21.52
N LEU A 180 -0.83 -11.03 -20.66
CA LEU A 180 -1.44 -12.01 -19.79
C LEU A 180 -2.03 -11.33 -18.55
N LYS A 181 -3.21 -11.77 -18.14
CA LYS A 181 -3.85 -11.29 -16.93
C LYS A 181 -3.54 -12.23 -15.77
N SER A 182 -2.97 -11.70 -14.70
CA SER A 182 -2.78 -12.41 -13.43
C SER A 182 -4.07 -12.46 -12.62
N MET A 183 -4.98 -11.51 -12.85
CA MET A 183 -6.31 -11.50 -12.24
C MET A 183 -7.34 -10.78 -13.11
N THR A 184 -8.61 -11.13 -12.96
CA THR A 184 -9.74 -10.48 -13.64
C THR A 184 -10.87 -10.20 -12.66
N ALA A 185 -11.58 -9.09 -12.86
CA ALA A 185 -12.83 -8.85 -12.15
C ALA A 185 -13.91 -9.81 -12.66
N LYS A 186 -14.69 -10.41 -11.76
CA LYS A 186 -15.77 -11.34 -12.10
C LYS A 186 -16.89 -10.71 -12.93
N ASP A 187 -17.06 -9.40 -12.83
CA ASP A 187 -18.03 -8.65 -13.62
C ASP A 187 -17.43 -8.06 -14.92
N GLY A 188 -16.19 -8.44 -15.26
CA GLY A 188 -15.53 -8.09 -16.51
C GLY A 188 -14.96 -6.67 -16.57
N ARG A 189 -15.06 -5.86 -15.50
CA ARG A 189 -14.50 -4.51 -15.50
C ARG A 189 -12.96 -4.53 -15.56
N PHE A 190 -12.39 -3.48 -16.14
CA PHE A 190 -10.94 -3.28 -16.16
C PHE A 190 -10.42 -2.86 -14.77
N MET A 191 -9.27 -3.41 -14.38
CA MET A 191 -8.57 -3.05 -13.15
C MET A 191 -7.22 -2.46 -13.50
N ASP A 192 -7.07 -1.18 -13.19
CA ASP A 192 -5.87 -0.41 -13.49
C ASP A 192 -4.84 -0.49 -12.35
N GLU A 193 -3.59 -0.21 -12.68
CA GLU A 193 -2.50 -0.17 -11.71
C GLU A 193 -2.53 1.09 -10.83
N PRO A 194 -2.03 1.02 -9.59
CA PRO A 194 -1.95 2.18 -8.69
C PRO A 194 -1.32 3.44 -9.31
N TYR A 195 -0.32 3.28 -10.17
CA TYR A 195 0.35 4.42 -10.83
C TYR A 195 -0.55 5.17 -11.82
N ASN A 196 -1.60 4.55 -12.36
CA ASN A 196 -2.55 5.22 -13.25
C ASN A 196 -3.77 5.81 -12.51
N LYS A 197 -3.91 5.55 -11.20
CA LYS A 197 -5.04 6.03 -10.41
C LYS A 197 -4.81 7.46 -9.91
N PRO A 198 -5.87 8.28 -9.80
CA PRO A 198 -5.77 9.69 -9.41
C PRO A 198 -5.56 9.92 -7.91
N GLY A 199 -5.23 8.89 -7.13
CA GLY A 199 -5.13 8.90 -5.67
C GLY A 199 -6.16 7.99 -4.99
N MET A 200 -6.41 8.22 -3.71
CA MET A 200 -7.40 7.48 -2.91
C MET A 200 -8.80 7.53 -3.54
N SER A 201 -9.45 6.38 -3.63
CA SER A 201 -10.87 6.29 -3.96
C SER A 201 -11.76 6.77 -2.81
N ALA A 202 -13.06 6.93 -3.05
CA ALA A 202 -14.02 7.20 -1.97
C ALA A 202 -14.05 6.07 -0.92
N SER A 203 -13.80 4.83 -1.33
CA SER A 203 -13.73 3.68 -0.41
C SER A 203 -12.47 3.75 0.44
N ASP A 204 -11.31 4.05 -0.17
CA ASP A 204 -10.04 4.22 0.54
C ASP A 204 -10.16 5.30 1.63
N ILE A 205 -10.72 6.46 1.26
CA ILE A 205 -10.99 7.57 2.18
C ILE A 205 -11.87 7.11 3.35
N LYS A 206 -12.99 6.46 3.05
CA LYS A 206 -13.91 5.97 4.07
C LYS A 206 -13.23 4.99 5.02
N ARG A 207 -12.43 4.05 4.50
CA ARG A 207 -11.71 3.06 5.33
C ARG A 207 -10.64 3.71 6.19
N LEU A 208 -9.88 4.66 5.65
CA LEU A 208 -8.87 5.41 6.39
C LEU A 208 -9.51 6.16 7.56
N ASN A 209 -10.63 6.84 7.32
CA ASN A 209 -11.37 7.57 8.35
C ASN A 209 -11.94 6.62 9.42
N MET A 210 -12.51 5.48 9.03
CA MET A 210 -12.96 4.47 9.99
C MET A 210 -11.81 3.88 10.81
N LEU A 211 -10.65 3.64 10.19
CA LEU A 211 -9.47 3.08 10.87
C LEU A 211 -8.89 4.08 11.89
N TYR A 212 -8.86 5.36 11.58
CA TYR A 212 -8.30 6.40 12.45
C TYR A 212 -9.35 7.16 13.29
N GLN A 213 -10.63 6.77 13.19
CA GLN A 213 -11.74 7.39 13.92
C GLN A 213 -11.82 8.91 13.67
N CYS A 214 -11.64 9.26 12.40
CA CYS A 214 -12.15 10.52 11.86
C CYS A 214 -13.69 10.40 11.71
#